data_AF-A0A7X7BCN8-F1
#
_entry.id   AF-A0A7X7BCN8-F1
#
_cell.length_a   1.000
_cell.length_b   1.000
_cell.length_c   1.000
_cell.angle_alpha   90.00
_cell.angle_beta   90.00
_cell.angle_gamma   90.00
#
_symmetry.space_group_name_H-M   'P 1'
#
loop_
_entity.id
_entity.type
_entity.pdbx_description
1 polymer ?
#
loop_
_entity_poly.entity_id
_entity_poly.type
_entity_poly.pdbx_seq_one_letter_code
_entity_poly.pdbx_strand_id
1 'polypeptide(L)'
;MGQAGALLGVAGLRLSAAVVSQCEVMDGGVVTDTEGRVLAWDTFRGGAAWLPAVTGSPAWGFPALEPGGIAFDAPGDTATPLASAAPSVATLFLVVSPSLPAEGFATLVEVPGASVTAAARADPPVYDPEDAAGLSVRVNGLPAPGIPDAPHIVEVDFAQTVLGCDLRIGGASACAVWRQPWHGRVVAAIAFDNPPDEPVRRTVRSYLARRHGVAGDFTPAGREAVIQAIALGIHTHGLFSTRFFLK
;
A
#
# COMPACT_ATOMS: atom_id res chain seq x y z
N MET A 1 -31.45 21.70 31.59
CA MET A 1 -32.13 21.14 30.40
C MET A 1 -31.17 21.22 29.22
N GLY A 2 -30.78 20.03 28.72
CA GLY A 2 -30.16 19.72 27.42
C GLY A 2 -29.23 20.71 26.74
N GLN A 3 -27.91 20.49 26.91
CA GLN A 3 -26.90 20.92 25.93
C GLN A 3 -27.10 20.15 24.62
N ALA A 4 -27.48 20.86 23.56
CA ALA A 4 -27.35 20.39 22.18
C ALA A 4 -25.87 20.47 21.79
N GLY A 5 -25.11 19.42 22.12
CA GLY A 5 -23.70 19.28 21.78
C GLY A 5 -23.49 18.38 20.57
N ALA A 6 -22.77 18.91 19.58
CA ALA A 6 -22.02 18.20 18.55
C ALA A 6 -22.81 17.40 17.49
N LEU A 7 -23.37 18.12 16.51
CA LEU A 7 -23.69 17.57 15.18
C LEU A 7 -23.18 18.46 14.03
N LEU A 8 -22.24 19.35 14.31
CA LEU A 8 -21.64 20.27 13.33
C LEU A 8 -20.14 19.97 13.21
N GLY A 9 -19.79 19.09 12.28
CA GLY A 9 -18.39 18.78 11.98
C GLY A 9 -18.13 17.86 10.78
N VAL A 10 -19.11 17.67 9.87
CA VAL A 10 -18.91 16.84 8.65
C VAL A 10 -19.05 17.67 7.36
N ALA A 11 -19.38 18.96 7.47
CA ALA A 11 -19.44 19.85 6.32
C ALA A 11 -18.05 20.46 6.06
N GLY A 12 -17.26 19.86 5.16
CA GLY A 12 -16.10 20.55 4.60
C GLY A 12 -14.88 19.74 4.18
N LEU A 13 -14.90 18.40 4.18
CA LEU A 13 -13.82 17.63 3.57
C LEU A 13 -13.93 17.73 2.04
N ARG A 14 -13.29 18.74 1.45
CA ARG A 14 -12.93 18.69 0.04
C ARG A 14 -11.91 17.55 -0.10
N LEU A 15 -12.34 16.44 -0.69
CA LEU A 15 -11.44 15.34 -1.04
C LEU A 15 -10.50 15.85 -2.13
N SER A 16 -9.29 16.27 -1.76
CA SER A 16 -8.23 16.66 -2.70
C SER A 16 -7.55 15.45 -3.36
N ALA A 17 -7.90 14.24 -2.94
CA ALA A 17 -7.35 12.99 -3.44
C ALA A 17 -8.46 11.92 -3.52
N ALA A 18 -8.54 11.22 -4.64
CA ALA A 18 -9.46 10.10 -4.81
C ALA A 18 -8.68 8.78 -4.72
N VAL A 19 -9.27 7.83 -3.99
CA VAL A 19 -8.76 6.45 -3.98
C VAL A 19 -9.01 5.84 -5.36
N VAL A 20 -7.94 5.48 -6.07
CA VAL A 20 -8.02 4.80 -7.37
C VAL A 20 -7.95 3.29 -7.25
N SER A 21 -7.39 2.78 -6.16
CA SER A 21 -7.34 1.36 -5.86
C SER A 21 -7.36 1.17 -4.35
N GLN A 22 -8.22 0.30 -3.86
CA GLN A 22 -8.15 -0.24 -2.51
C GLN A 22 -8.27 -1.75 -2.60
N CYS A 23 -7.19 -2.47 -2.34
CA CYS A 23 -7.12 -3.92 -2.41
C CYS A 23 -6.66 -4.47 -1.06
N GLU A 24 -7.31 -5.49 -0.55
CA GLU A 24 -6.95 -6.18 0.71
C GLU A 24 -7.05 -7.69 0.50
N VAL A 25 -6.16 -8.44 1.15
CA VAL A 25 -6.22 -9.91 1.13
C VAL A 25 -7.35 -10.37 2.04
N MET A 26 -8.48 -10.70 1.43
CA MET A 26 -9.67 -11.21 2.09
C MET A 26 -10.53 -12.05 1.14
N ASP A 27 -11.58 -12.69 1.68
CA ASP A 27 -12.52 -13.49 0.89
C ASP A 27 -13.07 -12.70 -0.31
N GLY A 28 -12.77 -13.20 -1.51
CA GLY A 28 -13.19 -12.60 -2.78
C GLY A 28 -12.40 -11.35 -3.20
N GLY A 29 -11.39 -10.92 -2.44
CA GLY A 29 -10.51 -9.80 -2.80
C GLY A 29 -9.31 -10.20 -3.65
N VAL A 30 -8.93 -11.49 -3.65
CA VAL A 30 -7.83 -12.01 -4.46
C VAL A 30 -8.35 -13.14 -5.34
N VAL A 31 -8.11 -13.04 -6.64
CA VAL A 31 -8.41 -14.09 -7.60
C VAL A 31 -7.18 -14.97 -7.73
N THR A 32 -7.33 -16.26 -7.48
CA THR A 32 -6.24 -17.24 -7.61
C THR A 32 -6.57 -18.34 -8.61
N ASP A 33 -5.53 -19.00 -9.12
CA ASP A 33 -5.67 -20.29 -9.81
C ASP A 33 -5.92 -21.44 -8.82
N THR A 34 -5.95 -22.67 -9.33
CA THR A 34 -6.15 -23.90 -8.55
C THR A 34 -5.01 -24.23 -7.58
N GLU A 35 -3.84 -23.64 -7.78
CA GLU A 35 -2.65 -23.84 -6.94
C GLU A 35 -2.49 -22.70 -5.92
N GLY A 36 -3.43 -21.75 -5.88
CA GLY A 36 -3.38 -20.59 -4.99
C GLY A 36 -2.45 -19.48 -5.49
N ARG A 37 -2.08 -19.49 -6.77
CA ARG A 37 -1.31 -18.41 -7.39
C ARG A 37 -2.20 -17.24 -7.75
N VAL A 38 -1.77 -16.03 -7.46
CA VAL A 38 -2.53 -14.80 -7.66
C VAL A 38 -2.57 -14.42 -9.14
N LEU A 39 -3.79 -14.39 -9.69
CA LEU A 39 -4.10 -13.94 -11.04
C LEU A 39 -4.55 -12.48 -11.07
N ALA A 40 -5.21 -12.02 -10.01
CA ALA A 40 -5.58 -10.63 -9.81
C ALA A 40 -5.75 -10.35 -8.31
N TRP A 41 -5.43 -9.13 -7.91
CA TRP A 41 -5.79 -8.58 -6.61
C TRP A 41 -6.84 -7.50 -6.86
N ASP A 42 -8.08 -7.87 -6.62
CA ASP A 42 -9.23 -7.05 -6.95
C ASP A 42 -9.45 -5.95 -5.93
N THR A 43 -9.92 -4.85 -6.48
CA THR A 43 -10.25 -3.63 -5.77
C THR A 43 -11.68 -3.65 -5.24
N PHE A 44 -11.88 -3.01 -4.10
CA PHE A 44 -13.21 -2.69 -3.63
C PHE A 44 -13.86 -1.63 -4.52
N ARG A 45 -15.18 -1.76 -4.73
CA ARG A 45 -16.05 -0.79 -5.42
C ARG A 45 -15.61 -0.34 -6.82
N GLY A 46 -14.92 -1.20 -7.58
CA GLY A 46 -14.62 -0.93 -8.99
C GLY A 46 -13.54 0.12 -9.24
N GLY A 47 -12.61 0.30 -8.29
CA GLY A 47 -11.29 0.89 -8.57
C GLY A 47 -10.44 0.05 -9.53
N ALA A 48 -9.14 0.27 -9.52
CA ALA A 48 -8.17 -0.48 -10.33
C ALA A 48 -7.62 -1.69 -9.57
N ALA A 49 -7.70 -2.88 -10.19
CA ALA A 49 -7.07 -4.08 -9.66
C ALA A 49 -5.54 -4.03 -9.80
N TRP A 50 -4.85 -4.94 -9.12
CA TRP A 50 -3.44 -5.23 -9.36
C TRP A 50 -3.29 -6.58 -10.05
N LEU A 51 -2.48 -6.62 -11.09
CA LEU A 51 -2.35 -7.78 -11.97
C LEU A 51 -0.88 -8.20 -12.09
N PRO A 52 -0.56 -9.48 -12.25
CA PRO A 52 0.77 -9.92 -12.63
C PRO A 52 1.32 -9.13 -13.82
N ALA A 53 2.44 -8.44 -13.64
CA ALA A 53 3.03 -7.56 -14.66
C ALA A 53 3.63 -8.35 -15.83
N VAL A 54 4.20 -9.53 -15.55
CA VAL A 54 4.76 -10.44 -16.54
C VAL A 54 3.93 -11.71 -16.55
N THR A 55 3.33 -12.02 -17.69
CA THR A 55 2.50 -13.22 -17.88
C THR A 55 3.03 -14.03 -19.06
N GLY A 56 2.86 -15.37 -19.01
CA GLY A 56 3.21 -16.26 -20.11
C GLY A 56 4.71 -16.53 -20.32
N SER A 57 5.57 -16.07 -19.42
CA SER A 57 7.01 -16.35 -19.45
C SER A 57 7.36 -17.53 -18.54
N PRO A 58 8.11 -18.55 -19.02
CA PRO A 58 8.56 -19.65 -18.17
C PRO A 58 9.62 -19.24 -17.14
N ALA A 59 10.23 -18.06 -17.28
CA ALA A 59 11.20 -17.53 -16.33
C ALA A 59 10.56 -16.86 -15.09
N TRP A 60 9.23 -16.68 -15.10
CA TRP A 60 8.51 -15.97 -14.05
C TRP A 60 7.32 -16.81 -13.57
N GLY A 61 7.24 -16.99 -12.25
CA GLY A 61 6.08 -17.56 -11.59
C GLY A 61 5.10 -16.48 -11.14
N PHE A 62 3.88 -16.87 -10.79
CA PHE A 62 2.93 -15.97 -10.14
C PHE A 62 3.16 -15.91 -8.61
N PRO A 63 2.93 -14.75 -7.98
CA PRO A 63 2.94 -14.65 -6.52
C PRO A 63 1.87 -15.57 -5.92
N ALA A 64 2.09 -16.07 -4.72
CA ALA A 64 1.19 -17.02 -4.07
C ALA A 64 0.34 -16.32 -3.01
N LEU A 65 -0.91 -16.73 -2.85
CA LEU A 65 -1.73 -16.32 -1.72
C LEU A 65 -1.43 -17.23 -0.51
N GLU A 66 -0.92 -16.64 0.58
CA GLU A 66 -0.54 -17.36 1.79
C GLU A 66 -1.29 -16.87 3.04
N PRO A 67 -1.29 -17.65 4.15
CA PRO A 67 -1.74 -17.19 5.47
C PRO A 67 -0.89 -16.01 5.94
N GLY A 68 -1.32 -14.79 5.63
CA GLY A 68 -0.60 -13.56 5.96
C GLY A 68 -0.38 -12.61 4.79
N GLY A 69 -0.83 -12.94 3.57
CA GLY A 69 -0.85 -12.00 2.44
C GLY A 69 -0.42 -12.63 1.12
N ILE A 70 -0.22 -11.77 0.12
CA ILE A 70 0.38 -12.16 -1.16
C ILE A 70 1.90 -12.26 -0.97
N ALA A 71 2.42 -13.47 -1.14
CA ALA A 71 3.83 -13.82 -1.01
C ALA A 71 4.52 -13.81 -2.38
N PHE A 72 5.72 -13.22 -2.42
CA PHE A 72 6.55 -13.09 -3.63
C PHE A 72 7.82 -13.95 -3.59
N ASP A 73 7.98 -14.76 -2.55
CA ASP A 73 9.14 -15.60 -2.25
C ASP A 73 8.84 -17.11 -2.40
N ALA A 74 7.78 -17.47 -3.13
CA ALA A 74 7.37 -18.86 -3.27
C ALA A 74 8.49 -19.73 -3.90
N PRO A 75 8.75 -20.94 -3.37
CA PRO A 75 9.80 -21.80 -3.88
C PRO A 75 9.49 -22.29 -5.31
N GLY A 76 10.48 -22.17 -6.20
CA GLY A 76 10.44 -22.74 -7.56
C GLY A 76 10.74 -21.75 -8.68
N ASP A 77 10.23 -20.52 -8.59
CA ASP A 77 10.36 -19.51 -9.65
C ASP A 77 10.42 -18.09 -9.09
N THR A 78 11.04 -17.17 -9.83
CA THR A 78 11.01 -15.74 -9.52
C THR A 78 9.59 -15.21 -9.69
N ALA A 79 8.95 -14.73 -8.61
CA ALA A 79 7.60 -14.20 -8.69
C ALA A 79 7.57 -12.90 -9.50
N THR A 80 6.63 -12.81 -10.44
CA THR A 80 6.34 -11.55 -11.14
C THR A 80 5.82 -10.51 -10.15
N PRO A 81 6.23 -9.24 -10.29
CA PRO A 81 5.60 -8.14 -9.58
C PRO A 81 4.13 -8.03 -9.97
N LEU A 82 3.33 -7.40 -9.10
CA LEU A 82 2.00 -6.93 -9.45
C LEU A 82 2.08 -5.48 -9.96
N ALA A 83 1.40 -5.18 -11.06
CA ALA A 83 1.24 -3.85 -11.62
C ALA A 83 -0.18 -3.33 -11.39
N SER A 84 -0.34 -2.02 -11.19
CA SER A 84 -1.67 -1.43 -11.00
C SER A 84 -2.37 -1.23 -12.35
N ALA A 85 -3.67 -1.48 -12.41
CA ALA A 85 -4.50 -1.11 -13.56
C ALA A 85 -4.94 0.37 -13.53
N ALA A 86 -4.52 1.15 -12.52
CA ALA A 86 -4.93 2.54 -12.37
C ALA A 86 -4.35 3.40 -13.51
N PRO A 87 -5.08 4.41 -14.01
CA PRO A 87 -4.54 5.31 -15.00
C PRO A 87 -3.33 6.09 -14.46
N SER A 88 -3.34 6.39 -13.16
CA SER A 88 -2.34 7.23 -12.53
C SER A 88 -2.33 7.07 -11.01
N VAL A 89 -1.14 7.05 -10.38
CA VAL A 89 -0.95 6.93 -8.93
C VAL A 89 0.05 7.98 -8.45
N ALA A 90 -0.32 8.76 -7.43
CA ALA A 90 0.53 9.80 -6.83
C ALA A 90 0.98 9.46 -5.40
N THR A 91 0.22 8.63 -4.69
CA THR A 91 0.62 8.09 -3.38
C THR A 91 0.14 6.65 -3.23
N LEU A 92 0.98 5.79 -2.67
CA LEU A 92 0.69 4.40 -2.38
C LEU A 92 0.89 4.11 -0.89
N PHE A 93 -0.06 3.43 -0.28
CA PHE A 93 0.04 2.83 1.05
C PHE A 93 0.08 1.32 0.91
N LEU A 94 1.04 0.66 1.53
CA LEU A 94 1.15 -0.80 1.59
C LEU A 94 1.19 -1.26 3.04
N VAL A 95 0.49 -2.33 3.36
CA VAL A 95 0.74 -3.11 4.58
C VAL A 95 1.60 -4.30 4.20
N VAL A 96 2.82 -4.34 4.74
CA VAL A 96 3.81 -5.34 4.37
C VAL A 96 4.36 -6.06 5.60
N SER A 97 4.85 -7.27 5.39
CA SER A 97 5.52 -8.09 6.39
C SER A 97 6.71 -8.80 5.73
N PRO A 98 7.94 -8.31 5.94
CA PRO A 98 9.11 -8.95 5.35
C PRO A 98 9.30 -10.37 5.93
N SER A 99 9.76 -11.31 5.10
CA SER A 99 10.12 -12.67 5.53
C SER A 99 11.63 -12.81 5.79
N LEU A 100 12.43 -11.93 5.20
CA LEU A 100 13.86 -11.77 5.42
C LEU A 100 14.18 -10.29 5.62
N PRO A 101 15.31 -9.93 6.25
CA PRO A 101 15.74 -8.53 6.34
C PRO A 101 15.75 -7.92 4.94
N ALA A 102 14.84 -6.99 4.68
CA ALA A 102 14.71 -6.40 3.35
C ALA A 102 15.85 -5.42 3.12
N GLU A 103 16.62 -5.64 2.05
CA GLU A 103 17.81 -4.82 1.74
C GLU A 103 17.47 -3.37 1.36
N GLY A 104 16.20 -3.06 1.05
CA GLY A 104 15.72 -1.69 0.85
C GLY A 104 14.32 -1.61 0.23
N PHE A 105 13.70 -0.44 0.25
CA PHE A 105 12.36 -0.22 -0.33
C PHE A 105 12.29 -0.43 -1.84
N ALA A 106 13.44 -0.38 -2.53
CA ALA A 106 13.54 -0.60 -3.98
C ALA A 106 13.27 -2.06 -4.40
N THR A 107 13.30 -3.00 -3.46
CA THR A 107 12.87 -4.38 -3.70
C THR A 107 11.35 -4.52 -3.61
N LEU A 108 10.69 -3.68 -2.79
CA LEU A 108 9.24 -3.71 -2.56
C LEU A 108 8.42 -2.92 -3.58
N VAL A 109 8.86 -1.71 -3.95
CA VAL A 109 8.16 -0.84 -4.91
C VAL A 109 9.13 -0.46 -6.03
N GLU A 110 8.66 -0.53 -7.27
CA GLU A 110 9.42 -0.10 -8.43
C GLU A 110 8.55 0.75 -9.36
N VAL A 111 9.18 1.78 -9.95
CA VAL A 111 8.68 2.48 -11.13
C VAL A 111 9.82 2.54 -12.15
N PRO A 112 9.59 2.23 -13.44
CA PRO A 112 10.54 2.43 -14.52
C PRO A 112 11.25 3.79 -14.43
N GLY A 113 12.58 3.77 -14.44
CA GLY A 113 13.40 4.99 -14.39
C GLY A 113 13.50 5.68 -13.02
N ALA A 114 12.91 5.12 -11.96
CA ALA A 114 13.00 5.65 -10.61
C ALA A 114 13.70 4.68 -9.64
N SER A 115 14.61 5.21 -8.83
CA SER A 115 15.20 4.52 -7.68
C SER A 115 14.49 4.95 -6.40
N VAL A 116 14.14 3.98 -5.54
CA VAL A 116 13.49 4.28 -4.26
C VAL A 116 14.54 4.71 -3.25
N THR A 117 14.56 6.00 -2.93
CA THR A 117 15.39 6.57 -1.86
C THR A 117 14.53 6.95 -0.66
N ALA A 118 14.91 6.47 0.53
CA ALA A 118 14.37 6.98 1.78
C ALA A 118 14.95 8.37 2.06
N ALA A 119 14.31 9.43 1.58
CA ALA A 119 14.83 10.78 1.76
C ALA A 119 14.55 11.35 3.17
N ALA A 120 15.61 11.76 3.87
CA ALA A 120 15.59 12.97 4.71
C ALA A 120 16.13 14.12 3.85
N ARG A 121 15.40 15.23 3.69
CA ARG A 121 15.78 16.31 2.76
C ARG A 121 16.91 17.21 3.36
N ALA A 122 18.14 17.01 2.84
CA ALA A 122 19.42 17.79 2.82
C ALA A 122 20.13 18.17 4.16
N ASP A 123 21.47 18.21 4.37
CA ASP A 123 22.73 18.00 3.59
C ASP A 123 23.92 17.65 4.58
N PRO A 124 25.01 16.93 4.20
CA PRO A 124 25.31 16.41 2.88
C PRO A 124 25.25 14.88 2.79
N PRO A 125 24.26 14.31 2.07
CA PRO A 125 24.38 13.01 1.47
C PRO A 125 25.11 13.12 0.12
N VAL A 126 26.22 12.42 -0.03
CA VAL A 126 26.93 12.26 -1.32
C VAL A 126 26.29 11.09 -2.06
N TYR A 127 25.66 11.37 -3.21
CA TYR A 127 25.20 10.38 -4.18
C TYR A 127 25.88 10.64 -5.53
N ASP A 128 26.12 9.56 -6.27
CA ASP A 128 26.89 9.43 -7.52
C ASP A 128 26.00 8.83 -8.64
N PRO A 129 26.17 9.22 -9.91
CA PRO A 129 25.41 10.15 -10.73
C PRO A 129 24.20 9.52 -11.47
N GLU A 130 23.66 8.37 -11.02
CA GLU A 130 22.35 7.81 -11.43
C GLU A 130 21.26 8.20 -10.40
N ASP A 131 21.23 9.48 -10.05
CA ASP A 131 20.61 10.05 -8.85
C ASP A 131 19.10 9.90 -8.75
N ALA A 132 18.71 9.17 -7.72
CA ALA A 132 17.38 8.80 -7.26
C ALA A 132 16.52 10.02 -6.86
N ALA A 133 16.02 10.76 -7.85
CA ALA A 133 15.01 11.79 -7.67
C ALA A 133 13.63 11.25 -8.06
N GLY A 134 12.73 11.06 -7.09
CA GLY A 134 11.33 10.84 -7.45
C GLY A 134 10.43 10.21 -6.41
N LEU A 135 10.97 9.54 -5.40
CA LEU A 135 10.17 8.79 -4.43
C LEU A 135 10.50 9.24 -3.01
N SER A 136 9.47 9.47 -2.18
CA SER A 136 9.63 9.70 -0.75
C SER A 136 8.91 8.60 0.01
N VAL A 137 9.63 7.91 0.89
CA VAL A 137 9.10 6.79 1.66
C VAL A 137 8.95 7.15 3.13
N ARG A 138 7.82 6.78 3.72
CA ARG A 138 7.59 6.79 5.17
C ARG A 138 7.22 5.39 5.62
N VAL A 139 7.67 5.01 6.81
CA VAL A 139 7.21 3.80 7.51
C VAL A 139 6.44 4.22 8.75
N ASN A 140 5.20 3.78 8.85
CA ASN A 140 4.26 4.17 9.90
C ASN A 140 4.11 5.71 10.03
N GLY A 141 4.34 6.42 8.92
CA GLY A 141 4.33 7.88 8.78
C GLY A 141 5.54 8.62 9.33
N LEU A 142 6.64 7.91 9.59
CA LEU A 142 7.95 8.51 9.88
C LEU A 142 8.93 8.21 8.74
N PRO A 143 9.86 9.12 8.41
CA PRO A 143 10.99 8.77 7.55
C PRO A 143 11.77 7.60 8.18
N ALA A 144 12.06 6.56 7.40
CA ALA A 144 12.78 5.40 7.88
C ALA A 144 13.85 4.98 6.86
N PRO A 145 15.07 4.65 7.29
CA PRO A 145 16.16 4.24 6.39
C PRO A 145 15.97 2.81 5.84
N GLY A 146 15.04 2.03 6.39
CA GLY A 146 14.78 0.66 6.00
C GLY A 146 13.42 0.14 6.49
N ILE A 147 13.14 -1.11 6.12
CA ILE A 147 11.90 -1.83 6.37
C ILE A 147 12.05 -2.64 7.67
N PRO A 148 11.24 -2.37 8.72
CA PRO A 148 11.27 -3.16 9.96
C PRO A 148 10.80 -4.62 9.75
N ASP A 149 11.31 -5.55 10.56
CA ASP A 149 10.93 -6.98 10.48
C ASP A 149 9.46 -7.24 10.82
N ALA A 150 8.88 -6.44 11.73
CA ALA A 150 7.48 -6.56 12.11
C ALA A 150 6.55 -6.00 11.01
N PRO A 151 5.28 -6.44 10.94
CA PRO A 151 4.31 -5.83 10.03
C PRO A 151 4.25 -4.31 10.18
N HIS A 152 4.26 -3.58 9.06
CA HIS A 152 4.26 -2.13 9.07
C HIS A 152 3.57 -1.54 7.82
N ILE A 153 3.28 -0.25 7.90
CA ILE A 153 2.67 0.52 6.81
C ILE A 153 3.77 1.28 6.09
N VAL A 154 3.97 1.00 4.81
CA VAL A 154 4.87 1.75 3.92
C VAL A 154 4.03 2.75 3.13
N GLU A 155 4.38 4.03 3.22
CA GLU A 155 3.81 5.09 2.39
C GLU A 155 4.84 5.52 1.36
N VAL A 156 4.46 5.56 0.09
CA VAL A 156 5.31 6.03 -1.01
C VAL A 156 4.63 7.19 -1.70
N ASP A 157 5.28 8.35 -1.68
CA ASP A 157 4.88 9.53 -2.46
C ASP A 157 5.73 9.60 -3.73
N PHE A 158 5.06 9.76 -4.88
CA PHE A 158 5.71 9.97 -6.16
C PHE A 158 5.85 11.47 -6.44
N ALA A 159 7.03 11.92 -6.87
CA ALA A 159 7.32 13.32 -7.17
C ALA A 159 6.48 13.85 -8.33
N GLN A 160 6.12 12.95 -9.24
CA GLN A 160 5.10 13.14 -10.28
C GLN A 160 4.21 11.91 -10.28
N THR A 161 2.94 12.09 -10.61
CA THR A 161 2.01 10.97 -10.74
C THR A 161 2.54 9.97 -11.77
N VAL A 162 2.57 8.69 -11.40
CA VAL A 162 3.07 7.60 -12.25
C VAL A 162 1.92 6.86 -12.89
N LEU A 163 2.11 6.31 -14.09
CA LEU A 163 1.12 5.42 -14.70
C LEU A 163 1.02 4.13 -13.88
N GLY A 164 -0.19 3.64 -13.62
CA GLY A 164 -0.36 2.44 -12.79
C GLY A 164 0.30 1.21 -13.40
N CYS A 165 0.30 1.08 -14.74
CA CYS A 165 0.94 -0.04 -15.43
C CYS A 165 2.46 -0.07 -15.28
N ASP A 166 3.06 1.09 -14.96
CA ASP A 166 4.49 1.24 -14.71
C ASP A 166 4.81 0.98 -13.24
N LEU A 167 3.87 1.21 -12.33
CA LEU A 167 4.03 0.97 -10.89
C LEU A 167 3.97 -0.52 -10.58
N ARG A 168 5.02 -1.03 -9.94
CA ARG A 168 5.17 -2.43 -9.55
C ARG A 168 5.32 -2.58 -8.04
N ILE A 169 4.70 -3.62 -7.50
CA ILE A 169 4.85 -4.06 -6.11
C ILE A 169 5.36 -5.50 -6.03
N GLY A 170 6.30 -5.74 -5.13
CA GLY A 170 6.90 -7.04 -4.85
C GLY A 170 7.65 -7.66 -6.03
N GLY A 171 7.97 -8.95 -5.90
CA GLY A 171 8.60 -9.75 -6.95
C GLY A 171 10.04 -9.33 -7.26
N ALA A 172 10.58 -9.87 -8.36
CA ALA A 172 11.81 -9.31 -8.93
C ALA A 172 11.49 -8.25 -9.98
N SER A 173 12.34 -7.23 -10.08
CA SER A 173 12.22 -6.19 -11.09
C SER A 173 12.40 -6.78 -12.50
N ALA A 174 11.55 -6.37 -13.44
CA ALA A 174 11.77 -6.62 -14.86
C ALA A 174 12.79 -5.65 -15.49
N CYS A 175 13.16 -4.58 -14.78
CA CYS A 175 13.96 -3.46 -15.32
C CYS A 175 15.43 -3.47 -14.88
N ALA A 176 15.81 -4.18 -13.81
CA ALA A 176 17.20 -4.23 -13.36
C ALA A 176 17.60 -5.58 -12.76
N VAL A 177 18.56 -6.27 -13.40
CA VAL A 177 19.13 -7.57 -12.99
C VAL A 177 19.80 -7.52 -11.61
N TRP A 178 20.17 -6.32 -11.13
CA TRP A 178 20.80 -6.12 -9.82
C TRP A 178 19.81 -5.79 -8.69
N ARG A 179 18.51 -5.61 -8.97
CA ARG A 179 17.50 -5.44 -7.92
C ARG A 179 17.08 -6.81 -7.39
N GLN A 180 17.41 -7.06 -6.13
CA GLN A 180 17.01 -8.27 -5.42
C GLN A 180 15.48 -8.37 -5.33
N PRO A 181 14.92 -9.60 -5.37
CA PRO A 181 13.49 -9.79 -5.20
C PRO A 181 13.00 -9.36 -3.82
N TRP A 182 11.76 -8.89 -3.74
CA TRP A 182 11.08 -8.73 -2.47
C TRP A 182 10.82 -10.10 -1.82
N HIS A 183 11.34 -10.27 -0.60
CA HIS A 183 11.08 -11.43 0.23
C HIS A 183 10.17 -11.04 1.39
N GLY A 184 8.87 -11.21 1.19
CA GLY A 184 7.85 -10.92 2.18
C GLY A 184 6.44 -10.95 1.62
N ARG A 185 5.49 -10.52 2.45
CA ARG A 185 4.07 -10.51 2.16
C ARG A 185 3.53 -9.09 2.05
N VAL A 186 2.58 -8.90 1.13
CA VAL A 186 1.78 -7.67 1.02
C VAL A 186 0.32 -8.03 1.29
N VAL A 187 -0.32 -7.31 2.20
CA VAL A 187 -1.66 -7.65 2.72
C VAL A 187 -2.73 -6.64 2.32
N ALA A 188 -2.33 -5.39 2.10
CA ALA A 188 -3.20 -4.31 1.68
C ALA A 188 -2.46 -3.29 0.83
N ALA A 189 -3.14 -2.73 -0.16
CA ALA A 189 -2.67 -1.65 -1.01
C ALA A 189 -3.78 -0.59 -1.17
N ILE A 190 -3.48 0.67 -0.84
CA ILE A 190 -4.36 1.81 -1.10
C ILE A 190 -3.59 2.84 -1.93
N ALA A 191 -4.07 3.12 -3.14
CA ALA A 191 -3.47 4.07 -4.05
C ALA A 191 -4.39 5.27 -4.26
N PHE A 192 -3.79 6.46 -4.34
CA PHE A 192 -4.47 7.73 -4.60
C PHE A 192 -3.97 8.33 -5.92
N ASP A 193 -4.85 8.99 -6.67
CA ASP A 193 -4.50 9.72 -7.90
C ASP A 193 -3.77 11.04 -7.66
N ASN A 194 -3.94 11.62 -6.47
CA ASN A 194 -3.29 12.84 -6.01
C ASN A 194 -2.74 12.63 -4.60
N PRO A 195 -1.66 13.34 -4.21
CA PRO A 195 -1.13 13.20 -2.86
C PRO A 195 -2.16 13.61 -1.80
N PRO A 196 -2.58 12.71 -0.89
CA PRO A 196 -3.48 13.08 0.19
C PRO A 196 -2.79 14.03 1.17
N ASP A 197 -3.58 14.87 1.82
CA ASP A 197 -3.10 15.71 2.91
C ASP A 197 -2.84 14.89 4.19
N GLU A 198 -2.09 15.45 5.15
CA GLU A 198 -1.70 14.73 6.36
C GLU A 198 -2.89 14.21 7.21
N PRO A 199 -4.02 14.93 7.34
CA PRO A 199 -5.23 14.37 7.96
C PRO A 199 -5.75 13.09 7.29
N VAL A 200 -5.80 13.05 5.95
CA VAL A 200 -6.18 11.85 5.19
C VAL A 200 -5.16 10.73 5.43
N ARG A 201 -3.85 11.03 5.36
CA ARG A 201 -2.78 10.05 5.60
C ARG A 201 -2.88 9.41 6.98
N ARG A 202 -3.10 10.21 8.03
CA ARG A 202 -3.32 9.73 9.40
C ARG A 202 -4.53 8.81 9.49
N THR A 203 -5.63 9.17 8.84
CA THR A 203 -6.83 8.34 8.79
C THR A 203 -6.58 7.00 8.10
N VAL A 204 -5.91 7.00 6.94
CA VAL A 204 -5.53 5.80 6.19
C VAL A 204 -4.62 4.90 7.02
N ARG A 205 -3.56 5.46 7.63
CA ARG A 205 -2.65 4.72 8.52
C ARG A 205 -3.40 4.07 9.68
N SER A 206 -4.24 4.85 10.35
CA SER A 206 -5.01 4.41 11.49
C SER A 206 -6.01 3.30 11.13
N TYR A 207 -6.63 3.40 9.94
CA TYR A 207 -7.46 2.34 9.38
C TYR A 207 -6.66 1.05 9.13
N LEU A 208 -5.59 1.14 8.33
CA LEU A 208 -4.75 0.00 7.95
C LEU A 208 -4.15 -0.71 9.16
N ALA A 209 -3.67 0.07 10.14
CA ALA A 209 -3.08 -0.48 11.34
C ALA A 209 -4.06 -1.33 12.15
N ARG A 210 -5.30 -0.87 12.28
CA ARG A 210 -6.35 -1.64 12.99
C ARG A 210 -6.81 -2.84 12.19
N ARG A 211 -6.99 -2.66 10.89
CA ARG A 211 -7.47 -3.71 10.00
C ARG A 211 -6.51 -4.89 9.97
N HIS A 212 -5.21 -4.63 9.96
CA HIS A 212 -4.17 -5.63 9.76
C HIS A 212 -3.26 -5.86 10.98
N GLY A 213 -3.59 -5.28 12.14
CA GLY A 213 -2.85 -5.50 13.39
C GLY A 213 -1.44 -4.94 13.40
N VAL A 214 -1.17 -3.84 12.68
CA VAL A 214 0.13 -3.15 12.73
C VAL A 214 0.26 -2.42 14.06
N ALA A 215 1.32 -2.73 14.80
CA ALA A 215 1.60 -2.10 16.08
C ALA A 215 2.05 -0.64 15.92
N GLY A 216 1.55 0.24 16.80
CA GLY A 216 1.95 1.65 16.84
C GLY A 216 0.82 2.57 17.33
N ASP A 217 1.20 3.79 17.69
CA ASP A 217 0.26 4.82 18.15
C ASP A 217 -0.29 5.62 16.96
N PHE A 218 -1.37 5.12 16.36
CA PHE A 218 -2.01 5.74 15.19
C PHE A 218 -3.25 6.56 15.56
N THR A 219 -3.22 7.84 15.24
CA THR A 219 -4.35 8.77 15.38
C THR A 219 -5.04 8.99 14.02
N PRO A 220 -6.37 9.20 13.99
CA PRO A 220 -7.30 9.21 15.12
C PRO A 220 -7.52 7.82 15.74
N ALA A 221 -7.92 7.74 17.02
CA ALA A 221 -8.08 6.48 17.74
C ALA A 221 -9.46 5.82 17.52
N GLY A 222 -9.54 4.51 17.72
CA GLY A 222 -10.80 3.76 17.80
C GLY A 222 -11.80 3.98 16.65
N ARG A 223 -13.07 4.23 17.01
CA ARG A 223 -14.21 4.37 16.09
C ARG A 223 -14.09 5.59 15.15
N GLU A 224 -13.43 6.64 15.61
CA GLU A 224 -13.32 7.89 14.86
C GLU A 224 -12.59 7.70 13.53
N ALA A 225 -11.49 6.94 13.52
CA ALA A 225 -10.78 6.68 12.27
C ALA A 225 -11.60 5.91 11.25
N VAL A 226 -12.46 4.99 11.69
CA VAL A 226 -13.31 4.23 10.77
C VAL A 226 -14.41 5.13 10.20
N ILE A 227 -14.99 6.02 10.99
CA ILE A 227 -15.96 7.00 10.50
C ILE A 227 -15.29 7.94 9.48
N GLN A 228 -14.10 8.46 9.80
CA GLN A 228 -13.35 9.31 8.89
C GLN A 228 -12.94 8.55 7.63
N ALA A 229 -12.47 7.31 7.73
CA ALA A 229 -12.12 6.48 6.58
C ALA A 229 -13.33 6.23 5.66
N ILE A 230 -14.51 5.94 6.21
CA ILE A 230 -15.77 5.82 5.44
C ILE A 230 -16.09 7.14 4.74
N ALA A 231 -15.93 8.28 5.42
CA ALA A 231 -16.16 9.60 4.83
C ALA A 231 -15.19 9.91 3.67
N LEU A 232 -13.98 9.31 3.70
CA LEU A 232 -12.99 9.37 2.62
C LEU A 232 -13.26 8.37 1.49
N GLY A 233 -14.35 7.59 1.56
CA GLY A 233 -14.67 6.57 0.58
C GLY A 233 -13.90 5.26 0.74
N ILE A 234 -13.09 5.12 1.79
CA ILE A 234 -12.38 3.86 2.10
C ILE A 234 -13.41 2.83 2.55
N HIS A 235 -13.36 1.66 1.91
CA HIS A 235 -14.20 0.53 2.26
C HIS A 235 -13.66 -0.15 3.52
N THR A 236 -14.36 0.02 4.66
CA THR A 236 -13.86 -0.45 5.96
C THR A 236 -14.33 -1.85 6.36
N HIS A 237 -14.98 -2.59 5.44
CA HIS A 237 -15.44 -3.98 5.66
C HIS A 237 -16.27 -4.22 6.91
N GLY A 238 -16.95 -3.20 7.41
CA GLY A 238 -17.69 -3.33 8.65
C GLY A 238 -16.79 -3.67 9.84
N LEU A 239 -15.57 -3.11 9.91
CA LEU A 239 -14.67 -3.22 11.07
C LEU A 239 -15.35 -2.96 12.44
N PHE A 240 -16.55 -2.34 12.41
CA PHE A 240 -17.46 -2.24 13.54
C PHE A 240 -18.94 -2.56 13.20
N SER A 241 -19.23 -3.58 12.41
CA SER A 241 -20.60 -4.10 12.27
C SER A 241 -20.99 -4.96 13.47
N THR A 242 -20.93 -4.40 14.69
CA THR A 242 -21.58 -5.01 15.86
C THR A 242 -22.13 -3.96 16.82
N ARG A 243 -23.45 -3.72 16.66
CA ARG A 243 -24.43 -3.18 17.62
C ARG A 243 -24.39 -1.68 17.96
N PHE A 244 -25.06 -0.88 17.12
CA PHE A 244 -25.83 0.27 17.60
C PHE A 244 -26.93 -0.25 18.57
N PHE A 245 -26.66 -0.27 19.86
CA PHE A 245 -27.72 -0.19 20.86
C PHE A 245 -27.93 1.28 21.18
N LEU A 246 -28.97 1.87 20.61
CA LEU A 246 -29.58 3.06 21.19
C LEU A 246 -30.16 2.64 22.55
N LYS A 247 -29.68 3.27 23.62
CA LYS A 247 -30.45 3.43 24.86
C LYS A 247 -30.77 4.90 25.00
#